data_AF-W6RB65-F1
#
_entry.id   AF-W6RB65-F1
#
_cell.length_a   1.000
_cell.length_b   1.000
_cell.length_c   1.000
_cell.angle_alpha   90.00
_cell.angle_beta   90.00
_cell.angle_gamma   90.00
#
_symmetry.space_group_name_H-M   'P 1'
#
loop_
_entity.id
_entity.type
_entity.pdbx_description
1 polymer ?
#
loop_
_entity_poly.entity_id
_entity_poly.type
_entity_poly.pdbx_seq_one_letter_code
_entity_poly.pdbx_strand_id
1 'polypeptide(L)'
;MSFIVHSRREVNAYLKEGQYFFADIRKEGIVLYELDDEPLAEPKPLSPADQLRVASEHYVDRFSLARTFLKGCRFYVPEQELRVAAFELHQSIEQAYSCVLLTPTN
;
A
#
# COMPACT_ATOMS: atom_id res chain seq x y z
N MET A 1 2.47 -6.75 18.55
CA MET A 1 3.38 -7.15 17.46
C MET A 1 2.52 -7.76 16.37
N SER A 2 2.61 -7.28 15.13
CA SER A 2 1.95 -7.90 13.97
C SER A 2 3.01 -8.65 13.15
N PHE A 3 2.71 -9.86 12.69
CA PHE A 3 3.60 -10.63 11.83
C PHE A 3 3.06 -10.59 10.40
N ILE A 4 3.95 -10.34 9.45
CA ILE A 4 3.66 -10.43 8.02
C ILE A 4 4.24 -11.75 7.54
N VAL A 5 3.39 -12.67 7.09
CA VAL A 5 3.75 -14.06 6.78
C VAL A 5 3.45 -14.33 5.31
N HIS A 6 4.49 -14.71 4.56
CA HIS A 6 4.40 -15.10 3.15
C HIS A 6 5.27 -16.33 2.92
N SER A 7 4.87 -17.16 1.94
CA SER A 7 5.73 -18.21 1.42
C SER A 7 6.88 -17.62 0.60
N ARG A 8 8.01 -18.34 0.54
CA ARG A 8 9.16 -17.94 -0.29
C ARG A 8 8.78 -17.75 -1.76
N ARG A 9 7.81 -18.52 -2.27
CA ARG A 9 7.31 -18.39 -3.65
C ARG A 9 6.60 -17.07 -3.88
N GLU A 10 5.76 -16.63 -2.94
CA GLU A 10 5.06 -15.34 -3.01
C GLU A 10 6.07 -14.19 -2.93
N VAL A 11 7.00 -14.23 -1.96
CA VAL A 11 8.06 -13.22 -1.84
C VAL A 11 8.88 -13.12 -3.13
N ASN A 12 9.25 -14.25 -3.73
CA ASN A 12 9.97 -14.26 -5.00
C ASN A 12 9.14 -13.74 -6.19
N ALA A 13 7.82 -13.92 -6.20
CA ALA A 13 6.94 -13.31 -7.20
C ALA A 13 6.90 -11.80 -7.02
N TYR A 14 6.68 -11.32 -5.79
CA TYR A 14 6.64 -9.90 -5.46
C TYR A 14 7.95 -9.17 -5.77
N LEU A 15 9.10 -9.80 -5.49
CA LEU A 15 10.41 -9.26 -5.85
C LEU A 15 10.58 -9.14 -7.37
N LYS A 16 10.13 -10.15 -8.14
CA LYS A 16 10.17 -10.10 -9.61
C LYS A 16 9.22 -9.05 -10.19
N GLU A 17 8.10 -8.82 -9.52
CA GLU A 17 7.13 -7.78 -9.81
C GLU A 17 7.53 -6.40 -9.27
N GLY A 18 8.68 -6.29 -8.60
CA GLY A 18 9.21 -5.01 -8.11
C GLY A 18 8.38 -4.36 -6.99
N GLN A 19 7.64 -5.15 -6.20
CA GLN A 19 6.90 -4.65 -5.05
C GLN A 19 7.85 -4.06 -4.00
N TYR A 20 7.76 -2.74 -3.76
CA TYR A 20 8.70 -1.98 -2.93
C TYR A 20 8.85 -2.51 -1.52
N PHE A 21 7.73 -2.87 -0.87
CA PHE A 21 7.78 -3.44 0.48
C PHE A 21 8.74 -4.63 0.57
N PHE A 22 8.72 -5.54 -0.41
CA PHE A 22 9.58 -6.72 -0.43
C PHE A 22 10.99 -6.40 -0.93
N ALA A 23 11.13 -5.46 -1.87
CA ALA A 23 12.43 -4.99 -2.33
C ALA A 23 13.22 -4.31 -1.20
N ASP A 24 12.57 -3.46 -0.40
CA ASP A 24 13.15 -2.78 0.75
C ASP A 24 13.51 -3.76 1.86
N ILE A 25 12.63 -4.73 2.18
CA ILE A 25 12.97 -5.79 3.14
C ILE A 25 14.19 -6.59 2.67
N ARG A 26 14.29 -6.92 1.37
CA ARG A 26 15.46 -7.66 0.87
C ARG A 26 16.74 -6.82 0.90
N LYS A 27 16.63 -5.50 0.72
CA LYS A 27 17.76 -4.58 0.67
C LYS A 27 18.24 -4.16 2.07
N GLU A 28 17.31 -3.92 2.99
CA GLU A 28 17.57 -3.30 4.30
C GLU A 28 17.30 -4.25 5.48
N GLY A 29 16.63 -5.38 5.23
CA GLY A 29 16.28 -6.35 6.25
C GLY A 29 17.49 -7.10 6.81
N ILE A 30 17.32 -7.56 8.05
CA ILE A 30 18.31 -8.39 8.75
C ILE A 30 17.78 -9.81 8.77
N VAL A 31 18.54 -10.75 8.22
CA VAL A 31 18.21 -12.18 8.26
C VAL A 31 18.32 -12.67 9.70
N LEU A 32 17.21 -13.17 10.25
CA LEU A 32 17.17 -13.74 11.60
C LEU A 32 17.38 -15.26 11.59
N TYR A 33 16.88 -15.93 10.55
CA TYR A 33 16.95 -17.38 10.39
C TYR A 33 16.74 -17.74 8.91
N GLU A 34 17.47 -18.74 8.42
CA GLU A 34 17.37 -19.25 7.06
C GLU A 34 17.45 -20.78 7.10
N LEU A 35 16.52 -21.47 6.42
CA LEU A 35 16.41 -22.93 6.45
C LEU A 35 17.27 -23.61 5.38
N ASP A 36 17.39 -22.98 4.20
CA ASP A 36 18.16 -23.46 3.05
C ASP A 36 18.97 -22.31 2.42
N ASP A 37 20.03 -22.63 1.67
CA ASP A 37 20.89 -21.63 1.03
C ASP A 37 20.28 -21.05 -0.27
N GLU A 38 18.96 -21.15 -0.49
CA GLU A 38 18.34 -20.66 -1.72
C GLU A 38 17.98 -19.17 -1.61
N PRO A 39 18.69 -18.27 -2.32
CA PRO A 39 18.51 -16.84 -2.14
C PRO A 39 17.13 -16.37 -2.63
N LEU A 40 16.59 -15.34 -1.97
CA LEU A 40 15.46 -14.58 -2.51
C LEU A 40 15.83 -13.98 -3.87
N ALA A 41 14.85 -13.81 -4.76
CA ALA A 41 15.05 -13.26 -6.10
C ALA A 41 15.54 -11.81 -6.07
N GLU A 42 16.45 -11.43 -6.98
CA GLU A 42 16.82 -10.03 -7.15
C GLU A 42 15.58 -9.19 -7.54
N PRO A 43 15.27 -8.10 -6.80
CA PRO A 43 14.21 -7.22 -7.19
C PRO A 43 14.59 -6.60 -8.53
N LYS A 44 13.71 -6.74 -9.51
CA LYS A 44 13.92 -6.08 -10.79
C LYS A 44 13.35 -4.68 -10.70
N PRO A 45 14.09 -3.65 -11.16
CA PRO A 45 13.49 -2.34 -11.34
C PRO A 45 12.29 -2.51 -12.27
N LEU A 46 11.13 -2.02 -11.83
CA LEU A 46 9.96 -1.94 -12.69
C LEU A 46 10.31 -1.11 -13.93
N SER A 47 9.77 -1.49 -15.09
CA SER A 47 9.86 -0.63 -16.25
C SER A 47 9.11 0.68 -15.96
N PRO A 48 9.45 1.81 -16.60
CA PRO A 48 8.70 3.06 -16.41
C PRO A 48 7.20 2.90 -16.69
N ALA A 49 6.83 1.98 -17.59
CA ALA A 49 5.44 1.65 -17.90
C ALA A 49 4.75 0.90 -16.73
N ASP A 50 5.45 -0.01 -16.07
CA ASP A 50 4.92 -0.75 -14.93
C ASP A 50 4.81 0.13 -13.68
N GLN A 51 5.79 1.01 -13.44
CA GLN A 51 5.71 2.01 -12.37
C GLN A 51 4.48 2.91 -12.55
N LEU A 52 4.27 3.43 -13.76
CA LEU A 52 3.10 4.24 -14.07
C LEU A 52 1.80 3.45 -13.88
N ARG A 53 1.75 2.19 -14.31
CA ARG A 53 0.57 1.34 -14.15
C ARG A 53 0.23 1.12 -12.68
N VAL A 54 1.20 0.70 -11.87
CA VAL A 54 1.02 0.45 -10.43
C VAL A 54 0.63 1.73 -9.69
N ALA A 55 1.31 2.84 -9.96
CA ALA A 55 0.97 4.15 -9.38
C ALA A 55 -0.45 4.59 -9.77
N SER A 56 -0.85 4.37 -11.03
CA SER A 56 -2.20 4.69 -11.50
C SER A 56 -3.27 3.82 -10.84
N GLU A 57 -3.02 2.52 -10.68
CA GLU A 57 -3.92 1.58 -9.99
C GLU A 57 -4.12 2.00 -8.52
N HIS A 58 -3.04 2.29 -7.80
CA HIS A 58 -3.11 2.78 -6.42
C HIS A 58 -3.83 4.13 -6.30
N TYR A 59 -3.55 5.06 -7.21
CA TYR A 59 -4.24 6.34 -7.24
C TYR A 59 -5.74 6.17 -7.43
N VAL A 60 -6.15 5.39 -8.44
CA VAL A 60 -7.57 5.17 -8.75
C VAL A 60 -8.30 4.55 -7.56
N ASP A 61 -7.72 3.52 -6.96
CA ASP A 61 -8.33 2.83 -5.81
C ASP A 61 -8.43 3.76 -4.59
N ARG A 62 -7.29 4.26 -4.10
CA ARG A 62 -7.22 5.03 -2.85
C ARG A 62 -7.93 6.37 -2.93
N PHE A 63 -7.77 7.09 -4.05
CA PHE A 63 -8.41 8.40 -4.20
C PHE A 63 -9.93 8.27 -4.35
N SER A 64 -10.42 7.23 -5.03
CA SER A 64 -11.87 6.99 -5.13
C SER A 64 -12.48 6.71 -3.75
N LEU A 65 -11.78 5.95 -2.90
CA LEU A 65 -12.22 5.65 -1.55
C LEU A 65 -12.18 6.90 -0.64
N ALA A 66 -11.11 7.70 -0.72
CA ALA A 66 -11.02 8.98 -0.01
C ALA A 66 -12.20 9.92 -0.31
N ARG A 67 -12.60 10.00 -1.60
CA ARG A 67 -13.76 10.80 -2.02
C ARG A 67 -15.08 10.24 -1.50
N THR A 68 -15.20 8.92 -1.43
CA THR A 68 -16.41 8.24 -0.92
C THR A 68 -16.61 8.56 0.56
N PHE A 69 -15.56 8.45 1.38
CA PHE A 69 -15.62 8.82 2.79
C PHE A 69 -15.86 10.32 3.00
N LEU A 70 -15.28 11.19 2.18
CA LEU A 70 -15.58 12.63 2.23
C LEU A 70 -17.06 12.92 1.93
N LYS A 71 -17.65 12.18 0.98
CA LYS A 71 -19.09 12.26 0.69
C LYS A 71 -19.91 11.81 1.91
N GLY A 72 -19.52 10.72 2.58
CA GLY A 72 -20.13 10.26 3.84
C GLY A 72 -20.09 11.33 4.93
N CYS A 73 -18.91 11.90 5.19
CA CYS A 73 -18.76 13.02 6.12
C CYS A 73 -19.73 14.17 5.80
N ARG A 74 -19.77 14.63 4.55
CA ARG A 74 -20.66 15.73 4.12
C ARG A 74 -22.14 15.41 4.26
N PHE A 75 -22.51 14.12 4.19
CA PHE A 75 -23.87 13.67 4.41
C PHE A 75 -24.26 13.68 5.90
N TYR A 76 -23.37 13.24 6.80
CA TYR A 76 -23.69 13.15 8.23
C TYR A 76 -23.63 14.48 9.00
N VAL A 77 -22.89 15.47 8.49
CA VAL A 77 -22.83 16.81 9.12
C VAL A 77 -24.21 17.48 9.26
N PRO A 78 -25.04 17.61 8.20
CA PRO A 78 -26.36 18.23 8.32
C PRO A 78 -27.34 17.41 9.17
N GLU A 79 -27.17 16.09 9.24
CA GLU A 79 -27.96 15.19 10.10
C GLU A 79 -27.58 15.30 11.59
N GLN A 80 -26.60 16.14 11.94
CA GLN A 80 -26.02 16.29 13.30
C GLN A 80 -25.37 15.01 13.86
N GLU A 81 -25.12 14.02 13.01
CA GLU A 81 -24.42 12.78 13.35
C GLU A 81 -22.90 13.01 13.34
N LEU A 82 -22.45 13.99 14.15
CA LEU A 82 -21.08 14.52 14.12
C LEU A 82 -20.01 13.48 14.44
N ARG A 83 -20.34 12.48 15.27
CA ARG A 83 -19.41 11.38 15.60
C ARG A 83 -19.10 10.53 14.37
N VAL A 84 -20.14 10.20 13.58
CA VAL A 84 -19.98 9.44 12.34
C VAL A 84 -19.28 10.29 11.30
N ALA A 85 -19.67 11.56 11.17
CA ALA A 85 -19.01 12.50 10.24
C ALA A 85 -17.50 12.62 10.51
N ALA A 86 -17.09 12.71 11.77
CA ALA A 86 -15.68 12.77 12.15
C ALA A 86 -14.91 11.48 11.82
N PHE A 87 -15.53 10.31 12.02
CA PHE A 87 -14.95 9.03 11.63
C PHE A 87 -14.73 8.93 10.12
N GLU A 88 -15.75 9.28 9.33
CA GLU A 88 -15.68 9.31 7.87
C GLU A 88 -14.62 10.29 7.36
N LEU A 89 -14.50 11.47 7.99
CA LEU A 89 -13.46 12.45 7.65
C LEU A 89 -12.05 11.89 7.93
N HIS A 90 -11.86 11.23 9.07
CA HIS A 90 -10.59 10.59 9.40
C HIS A 90 -10.21 9.53 8.36
N GLN A 91 -11.14 8.66 7.98
CA GLN A 91 -10.94 7.64 6.95
C GLN A 91 -10.61 8.27 5.58
N SER A 92 -11.27 9.38 5.23
CA SER A 92 -10.96 10.13 4.00
C SER A 92 -9.51 10.63 3.97
N ILE A 93 -9.03 11.20 5.08
CA ILE A 93 -7.67 11.71 5.21
C ILE A 93 -6.64 10.56 5.15
N GLU A 94 -6.91 9.45 5.83
CA GLU A 94 -6.04 8.26 5.82
C GLU A 94 -5.85 7.72 4.40
N GLN A 95 -6.94 7.60 3.63
CA GLN A 95 -6.86 7.13 2.24
C GLN A 95 -6.16 8.15 1.32
N ALA A 96 -6.41 9.45 1.51
CA ALA A 96 -5.74 10.50 0.73
C ALA A 96 -4.23 10.53 1.00
N TYR A 97 -3.82 10.40 2.25
CA TYR A 97 -2.41 10.37 2.62
C TYR A 97 -1.72 9.10 2.12
N SER A 98 -2.38 7.95 2.24
CA SER A 98 -1.89 6.68 1.66
C SER A 98 -1.74 6.77 0.15
N CYS A 99 -2.67 7.42 -0.55
CA CYS A 99 -2.57 7.68 -1.98
C CYS A 99 -1.32 8.51 -2.31
N VAL A 100 -1.08 9.61 -1.58
CA VAL A 100 0.07 10.49 -1.79
C VAL A 100 1.40 9.80 -1.46
N LEU A 101 1.44 8.89 -0.48
CA LEU A 101 2.65 8.14 -0.19
C LEU A 101 2.92 7.06 -1.24
N LEU A 102 1.90 6.27 -1.60
CA LEU A 102 2.06 5.11 -2.48
C LEU A 102 2.21 5.47 -3.96
N THR A 103 1.78 6.67 -4.41
CA THR A 103 1.89 7.05 -5.82
C THR A 103 3.33 7.42 -6.25
N PRO A 104 4.12 8.18 -5.47
CA PRO A 104 5.50 8.55 -5.81
C PRO A 104 6.58 7.62 -5.23
N THR A 105 6.27 6.76 -4.25
CA THR A 105 7.23 5.77 -3.72
C THR A 105 7.00 4.36 -4.29
N ASN A 106 6.17 4.23 -5.34
CA ASN A 106 6.15 3.06 -6.24
C ASN A 106 6.92 3.37 -7.54
#